data_AF-A0A022Y2M7-F1
#
_entry.id   AF-A0A022Y2M7-F1
#
_cell.length_a   1.000
_cell.length_b   1.000
_cell.length_c   1.000
_cell.angle_alpha   90.00
_cell.angle_beta   90.00
_cell.angle_gamma   90.00
#
_symmetry.space_group_name_H-M   'P 1'
#
loop_
_entity.id
_entity.type
_entity.pdbx_description
1 polymer ?
#
loop_
_entity_poly.entity_id
_entity_poly.type
_entity_poly.pdbx_seq_one_letter_code
_entity_poly.pdbx_strand_id
1 'polypeptide(L)'
;MQFALPPRKTSRPPIYSRSSPTVIRRRQLKSFAVIGCIVISALFLIFHLFSSGSSSADTPVANGPPVVIVTVLDTDFFSNTYIQRIKQNREDYAKRHGYVNFFASTADYVPVMNLPSGAVVPRSWALVPAMRHAMTKYPGSTYFFHLSPHSVIMDPTISLTSHVLEKSKLESLMIKDTPVVPPDSVIKTFTHLSGNDVDLIITQDAENLCPGSFIIRRGEWANYFLDAWFDPLYRSYNFAKAENHALVSNMSI
;
A
#
# COMPACT_ATOMS: atom_id res chain seq x y z
N MET A 1 -21.84 -106.54 17.68
CA MET A 1 -21.62 -105.25 16.99
C MET A 1 -20.27 -104.72 17.46
N GLN A 2 -19.23 -104.85 16.63
CA GLN A 2 -17.86 -104.49 16.99
C GLN A 2 -17.44 -103.35 16.07
N PHE A 3 -17.45 -102.13 16.61
CA PHE A 3 -17.07 -100.91 15.91
C PHE A 3 -15.55 -100.85 15.77
N ALA A 4 -15.04 -100.86 14.55
CA ALA A 4 -13.64 -100.61 14.25
C ALA A 4 -13.37 -99.10 14.30
N LEU A 5 -12.46 -98.67 15.18
CA LEU A 5 -11.99 -97.28 15.26
C LEU A 5 -10.90 -97.02 14.21
N PRO A 6 -10.91 -95.87 13.51
CA PRO A 6 -9.87 -95.53 12.55
C PRO A 6 -8.54 -95.14 13.23
N PRO A 7 -7.39 -95.36 12.57
CA PRO A 7 -6.07 -95.13 13.15
C PRO A 7 -5.74 -93.65 13.34
N ARG A 8 -5.06 -93.34 14.46
CA ARG A 8 -4.65 -92.00 14.91
C ARG A 8 -3.56 -91.43 13.98
N LYS A 9 -3.82 -90.27 13.35
CA LYS A 9 -2.81 -89.51 12.58
C LYS A 9 -1.65 -89.09 13.50
N THR A 10 -0.41 -89.40 13.10
CA THR A 10 0.80 -88.96 13.79
C THR A 10 1.12 -87.52 13.37
N SER A 11 1.26 -86.63 14.35
CA SER A 11 1.63 -85.23 14.15
C SER A 11 3.15 -85.08 14.10
N ARG A 12 3.71 -84.92 12.90
CA ARG A 12 5.06 -84.37 12.73
C ARG A 12 4.95 -83.14 11.84
N PRO A 13 5.22 -81.92 12.33
CA PRO A 13 5.25 -80.73 11.48
C PRO A 13 6.49 -80.75 10.57
N PRO A 14 6.42 -80.17 9.36
CA PRO A 14 7.57 -80.07 8.48
C PRO A 14 8.64 -79.12 9.03
N ILE A 15 9.91 -79.39 8.70
CA ILE A 15 11.05 -78.54 9.04
C ILE A 15 10.94 -77.25 8.23
N TYR A 16 10.60 -76.13 8.89
CA TYR A 16 10.75 -74.81 8.29
C TYR A 16 12.23 -74.41 8.28
N SER A 17 12.83 -74.23 7.10
CA SER A 17 14.11 -73.54 6.98
C SER A 17 13.89 -72.04 7.27
N ARG A 18 14.47 -71.54 8.35
CA ARG A 18 14.51 -70.09 8.62
C ARG A 18 15.46 -69.44 7.61
N SER A 19 14.92 -68.69 6.65
CA SER A 19 15.75 -67.71 5.93
C SER A 19 16.06 -66.56 6.90
N SER A 20 17.33 -66.37 7.23
CA SER A 20 17.74 -65.15 7.94
C SER A 20 17.62 -63.98 6.97
N PRO A 21 16.93 -62.89 7.31
CA PRO A 21 16.88 -61.72 6.45
C PRO A 21 18.30 -61.14 6.37
N THR A 22 18.82 -61.03 5.15
CA THR A 22 20.16 -60.51 4.87
C THR A 22 20.30 -59.10 5.44
N VAL A 23 21.16 -58.95 6.45
CA VAL A 23 21.51 -57.68 7.12
C VAL A 23 21.97 -56.60 6.13
N ILE A 24 22.41 -57.02 4.94
CA ILE A 24 22.86 -56.18 3.83
C ILE A 24 21.72 -55.32 3.24
N ARG A 25 20.46 -55.80 3.20
CA ARG A 25 19.34 -55.05 2.59
C ARG A 25 18.86 -53.87 3.45
N ARG A 26 19.03 -53.94 4.78
CA ARG A 26 18.68 -52.85 5.72
C ARG A 26 19.69 -51.70 5.72
N ARG A 27 20.98 -51.96 5.43
CA ARG A 27 22.03 -50.93 5.37
C ARG A 27 21.92 -50.06 4.11
N GLN A 28 21.57 -50.67 2.98
CA GLN A 28 21.33 -49.98 1.71
C GLN A 28 20.13 -49.04 1.82
N LEU A 29 19.00 -49.49 2.39
CA LEU A 29 17.81 -48.66 2.60
C LEU A 29 18.05 -47.45 3.52
N LYS A 30 18.83 -47.60 4.60
CA LYS A 30 19.20 -46.47 5.47
C LYS A 30 20.04 -45.43 4.74
N SER A 31 20.95 -45.88 3.87
CA SER A 31 21.81 -44.98 3.09
C SER A 31 21.02 -44.22 2.04
N PHE A 32 20.10 -44.90 1.33
CA PHE A 32 19.19 -44.25 0.38
C PHE A 32 18.21 -43.28 1.06
N ALA A 33 17.73 -43.59 2.27
CA ALA A 33 16.88 -42.69 3.04
C ALA A 33 17.63 -41.40 3.45
N VAL A 34 18.88 -41.51 3.91
CA VAL A 34 19.71 -40.35 4.28
C VAL A 34 20.01 -39.49 3.05
N ILE A 35 20.38 -40.10 1.92
CA ILE A 35 20.61 -39.36 0.66
C ILE A 35 19.32 -38.68 0.20
N GLY A 36 18.17 -39.37 0.28
CA GLY A 36 16.87 -38.79 -0.02
C GLY A 36 16.54 -37.57 0.84
N CYS A 37 16.78 -37.65 2.15
CA CYS A 37 16.58 -36.51 3.06
C CYS A 37 17.50 -35.32 2.74
N ILE A 38 18.76 -35.57 2.35
CA ILE A 38 19.70 -34.52 1.95
C ILE A 38 19.25 -33.86 0.65
N VAL A 39 18.80 -34.64 -0.34
CA VAL A 39 18.30 -34.11 -1.60
C VAL A 39 17.02 -33.30 -1.39
N ILE A 40 16.12 -33.76 -0.53
CA ILE A 40 14.89 -33.02 -0.18
C ILE A 40 15.22 -31.73 0.59
N SER A 41 16.18 -31.74 1.52
CA SER A 41 16.57 -30.52 2.23
C SER A 41 17.32 -29.54 1.32
N ALA A 42 18.15 -30.03 0.41
CA ALA A 42 18.81 -29.21 -0.61
C ALA A 42 17.80 -28.62 -1.58
N LEU A 43 16.82 -29.41 -2.06
CA LEU A 43 15.73 -28.91 -2.88
C LEU A 43 14.86 -27.92 -2.12
N PHE A 44 14.58 -28.15 -0.83
CA PHE A 44 13.85 -27.20 0.01
C PHE A 44 14.62 -25.88 0.18
N LEU A 45 15.94 -25.92 0.40
CA LEU A 45 16.79 -24.74 0.49
C LEU A 45 16.91 -24.01 -0.84
N ILE A 46 17.04 -24.73 -1.94
CA ILE A 46 17.05 -24.18 -3.31
C ILE A 46 15.68 -23.56 -3.60
N PHE A 47 14.57 -24.25 -3.30
CA PHE A 47 13.25 -23.66 -3.38
C PHE A 47 13.11 -22.47 -2.44
N HIS A 48 13.73 -22.42 -1.27
CA HIS A 48 13.67 -21.24 -0.40
C HIS A 48 14.54 -20.06 -0.88
N LEU A 49 15.64 -20.36 -1.59
CA LEU A 49 16.54 -19.37 -2.20
C LEU A 49 15.99 -18.81 -3.52
N PHE A 50 15.27 -19.63 -4.30
CA PHE A 50 14.64 -19.25 -5.57
C PHE A 50 13.14 -18.95 -5.44
N SER A 51 12.48 -19.35 -4.35
CA SER A 51 11.23 -18.76 -3.87
C SER A 51 11.58 -17.48 -3.13
N SER A 52 12.19 -16.54 -3.85
CA SER A 52 11.78 -15.15 -3.72
C SER A 52 10.30 -15.13 -4.07
N GLY A 53 9.47 -15.40 -3.07
CA GLY A 53 8.04 -15.31 -3.19
C GLY A 53 7.72 -13.94 -3.73
N SER A 54 7.00 -13.94 -4.85
CA SER A 54 6.08 -12.89 -5.24
C SER A 54 5.06 -12.71 -4.12
N SER A 55 5.52 -12.09 -3.05
CA SER A 55 4.72 -11.46 -2.03
C SER A 55 4.96 -9.99 -2.25
N SER A 56 3.96 -9.35 -2.85
CA SER A 56 3.81 -7.90 -2.93
C SER A 56 3.69 -7.33 -1.52
N ALA A 57 4.76 -7.43 -0.75
CA ALA A 57 5.00 -6.65 0.44
C ALA A 57 5.95 -5.55 -0.02
N ASP A 58 5.43 -4.35 -0.16
CA ASP A 58 6.19 -3.11 -0.31
C ASP A 58 7.24 -3.01 0.81
N THR A 59 8.40 -3.63 0.63
CA THR A 59 9.61 -3.20 1.33
C THR A 59 9.97 -1.86 0.72
N PRO A 60 9.90 -0.75 1.48
CA PRO A 60 10.28 0.55 0.95
C PRO A 60 11.74 0.46 0.50
N VAL A 61 12.01 0.85 -0.74
CA VAL A 61 13.38 1.03 -1.24
C VAL A 61 14.09 1.91 -0.22
N ALA A 62 15.02 1.32 0.53
CA ALA A 62 15.54 1.80 1.82
C ALA A 62 16.38 3.10 1.76
N ASN A 63 16.32 3.85 0.66
CA ASN A 63 17.20 4.98 0.38
C ASN A 63 16.45 6.30 0.08
N GLY A 64 15.13 6.37 0.29
CA GLY A 64 14.34 7.60 0.06
C GLY A 64 13.91 8.30 1.36
N PRO A 65 13.61 9.61 1.32
CA PRO A 65 13.05 10.30 2.48
C PRO A 65 11.68 9.71 2.84
N PRO A 66 11.31 9.57 4.13
CA PRO A 66 10.07 8.89 4.52
C PRO A 66 8.80 9.61 4.04
N VAL A 67 8.85 10.94 3.95
CA VAL A 67 7.76 11.79 3.48
C VAL A 67 8.26 12.81 2.46
N VAL A 68 7.47 12.99 1.39
CA VAL A 68 7.61 14.09 0.44
C VAL A 68 6.43 15.05 0.60
N ILE A 69 6.71 16.32 0.90
CA ILE A 69 5.69 17.36 1.01
C ILE A 69 5.48 17.97 -0.38
N VAL A 70 4.26 17.88 -0.90
CA VAL A 70 3.90 18.32 -2.26
C VAL A 70 3.09 19.60 -2.18
N THR A 71 3.62 20.69 -2.74
CA THR A 71 2.93 21.98 -2.82
C THR A 71 2.94 22.48 -4.25
N VAL A 72 1.74 22.69 -4.81
CA VAL A 72 1.56 23.25 -6.15
C VAL A 72 1.36 24.77 -6.02
N LEU A 73 2.11 25.53 -6.81
CA LEU A 73 2.19 26.98 -6.75
C LEU A 73 1.77 27.57 -8.09
N ASP A 74 0.86 28.54 -8.06
CA ASP A 74 0.54 29.36 -9.23
C ASP A 74 1.34 30.66 -9.16
N THR A 75 2.39 30.74 -9.98
CA THR A 75 3.28 31.91 -10.05
C THR A 75 2.63 33.13 -10.70
N ASP A 76 1.56 32.93 -11.47
CA ASP A 76 0.84 34.02 -12.13
C ASP A 76 -0.19 34.64 -11.18
N PHE A 77 -0.73 33.83 -10.27
CA PHE A 77 -1.76 34.25 -9.31
C PHE A 77 -1.17 34.79 -8.00
N PHE A 78 -0.15 34.14 -7.44
CA PHE A 78 0.41 34.53 -6.14
C PHE A 78 1.62 35.45 -6.28
N SER A 79 1.73 36.42 -5.37
CA SER A 79 2.93 37.26 -5.29
C SER A 79 4.17 36.45 -4.91
N ASN A 80 5.33 36.86 -5.41
CA ASN A 80 6.62 36.25 -5.06
C ASN A 80 6.84 36.20 -3.54
N THR A 81 6.51 37.26 -2.81
CA THR A 81 6.64 37.30 -1.35
C THR A 81 5.78 36.23 -0.67
N TYR A 82 4.54 36.04 -1.13
CA TYR A 82 3.66 35.00 -0.61
C TYR A 82 4.24 33.60 -0.86
N ILE A 83 4.66 33.33 -2.09
CA ILE A 83 5.27 32.05 -2.48
C ILE A 83 6.51 31.75 -1.62
N GLN A 84 7.39 32.74 -1.43
CA GLN A 84 8.60 32.54 -0.62
C GLN A 84 8.27 32.25 0.85
N ARG A 85 7.26 32.89 1.43
CA ARG A 85 6.82 32.58 2.81
C ARG A 85 6.27 31.16 2.93
N ILE A 86 5.50 30.70 1.94
CA ILE A 86 5.00 29.32 1.92
C ILE A 86 6.16 28.33 1.79
N LYS A 87 7.09 28.57 0.86
CA LYS A 87 8.29 27.72 0.70
C LYS A 87 9.10 27.64 1.99
N GLN A 88 9.38 28.78 2.62
CA GLN A 88 10.11 28.84 3.88
C GLN A 88 9.41 28.04 4.99
N ASN A 89 8.07 28.12 5.09
CA ASN A 89 7.32 27.33 6.07
C ASN A 89 7.48 25.81 5.84
N ARG A 90 7.44 25.34 4.59
CA ARG A 90 7.65 23.93 4.27
C ARG A 90 9.10 23.49 4.45
N GLU A 91 10.04 24.35 4.09
CA GLU A 91 11.48 24.08 4.22
C GLU A 91 11.90 23.95 5.68
N ASP A 92 11.43 24.83 6.57
CA ASP A 92 11.69 24.72 8.01
C ASP A 92 11.17 23.39 8.57
N TYR A 93 9.93 23.02 8.25
CA TYR A 93 9.34 21.77 8.71
C TYR A 93 10.05 20.53 8.14
N ALA A 94 10.32 20.52 6.84
CA ALA A 94 10.97 19.39 6.18
C ALA A 94 12.38 19.15 6.74
N LYS A 95 13.14 20.24 6.96
CA LYS A 95 14.50 20.17 7.54
C LYS A 95 14.51 19.58 8.94
N ARG A 96 13.51 19.88 9.79
CA ARG A 96 13.42 19.37 11.17
C ARG A 96 13.19 17.86 11.23
N HIS A 97 12.41 17.32 10.29
CA HIS A 97 11.92 15.94 10.35
C HIS A 97 12.55 15.01 9.31
N GLY A 98 13.53 15.49 8.53
CA GLY A 98 14.17 14.70 7.47
C GLY A 98 13.25 14.41 6.28
N TYR A 99 12.29 15.30 6.01
CA TYR A 99 11.41 15.22 4.84
C TYR A 99 12.00 15.99 3.66
N VAL A 100 11.42 15.80 2.48
CA VAL A 100 11.80 16.55 1.27
C VAL A 100 10.60 17.32 0.73
N ASN A 101 10.83 18.53 0.25
CA ASN A 101 9.80 19.32 -0.42
C ASN A 101 9.82 19.07 -1.93
N PHE A 102 8.64 19.02 -2.51
CA PHE A 102 8.39 19.02 -3.94
C PHE A 102 7.48 20.20 -4.26
N PHE A 103 8.08 21.29 -4.75
CA PHE A 103 7.35 22.45 -5.24
C PHE A 103 7.13 22.30 -6.74
N ALA A 104 5.87 22.36 -7.15
CA ALA A 104 5.47 22.24 -8.55
C ALA A 104 4.81 23.54 -9.02
N SER A 105 5.04 23.96 -10.26
CA SER A 105 4.30 25.10 -10.83
C SER A 105 3.05 24.63 -11.54
N THR A 106 1.93 25.35 -11.42
CA THR A 106 0.73 25.05 -12.22
C THR A 106 1.01 25.14 -13.73
N ALA A 107 1.94 26.02 -14.13
CA ALA A 107 2.35 26.20 -15.53
C ALA A 107 2.95 24.93 -16.15
N ASP A 108 3.68 24.13 -15.36
CA ASP A 108 4.36 22.92 -15.83
C ASP A 108 3.36 21.83 -16.29
N TYR A 109 2.11 21.90 -15.82
CA TYR A 109 1.08 20.89 -16.07
C TYR A 109 0.01 21.32 -17.06
N VAL A 110 0.05 22.57 -17.56
CA VAL A 110 -0.90 23.05 -18.58
C VAL A 110 -1.00 22.11 -19.79
N PRO A 111 0.11 21.56 -20.35
CA PRO A 111 0.01 20.68 -21.51
C PRO A 111 -0.80 19.40 -21.27
N VAL A 112 -0.77 18.85 -20.04
CA VAL A 112 -1.46 17.60 -19.69
C VAL A 112 -2.88 17.82 -19.15
N MET A 113 -3.21 19.06 -18.76
CA MET A 113 -4.55 19.42 -18.30
C MET A 113 -5.52 19.68 -19.46
N ASN A 114 -5.01 20.07 -20.63
CA ASN A 114 -5.83 20.38 -21.80
C ASN A 114 -6.70 19.18 -22.22
N LEU A 115 -7.98 19.45 -22.48
CA LEU A 115 -8.93 18.45 -22.95
C LEU A 115 -9.09 18.54 -24.48
N PRO A 116 -9.28 17.42 -25.20
CA PRO A 116 -9.59 17.43 -26.63
C PRO A 116 -10.85 18.22 -26.99
N SER A 117 -11.79 18.35 -26.05
CA SER A 117 -13.01 19.14 -26.20
C SER A 117 -12.77 20.65 -26.21
N GLY A 118 -11.56 21.13 -25.88
CA GLY A 118 -11.25 22.55 -25.73
C GLY A 118 -11.80 23.18 -24.44
N ALA A 119 -12.38 22.39 -23.54
CA ALA A 119 -12.88 22.88 -22.26
C ALA A 119 -11.73 23.43 -21.39
N VAL A 120 -11.96 24.58 -20.74
CA VAL A 120 -11.00 25.20 -19.82
C VAL A 120 -11.04 24.46 -18.49
N VAL A 121 -9.93 23.80 -18.17
CA VAL A 121 -9.77 23.07 -16.89
C VAL A 121 -9.18 24.02 -15.84
N PRO A 122 -9.77 24.13 -14.63
CA PRO A 122 -9.22 24.95 -13.55
C PRO A 122 -7.77 24.57 -13.21
N ARG A 123 -6.93 25.57 -12.93
CA ARG A 123 -5.48 25.35 -12.66
C ARG A 123 -5.20 24.51 -11.42
N SER A 124 -6.15 24.43 -10.49
CA SER A 124 -6.07 23.58 -9.29
C SER A 124 -5.93 22.09 -9.64
N TRP A 125 -6.43 21.66 -10.81
CA TRP A 125 -6.24 20.31 -11.33
C TRP A 125 -4.78 19.92 -11.56
N ALA A 126 -3.84 20.88 -11.60
CA ALA A 126 -2.40 20.61 -11.65
C ALA A 126 -1.92 19.81 -10.43
N LEU A 127 -2.69 19.79 -9.34
CA LEU A 127 -2.45 18.95 -8.16
C LEU A 127 -2.24 17.48 -8.51
N VAL A 128 -3.15 16.86 -9.25
CA VAL A 128 -3.12 15.42 -9.50
C VAL A 128 -1.88 14.98 -10.29
N PRO A 129 -1.53 15.60 -11.44
CA PRO A 129 -0.30 15.26 -12.14
C PRO A 129 0.96 15.68 -11.36
N ALA A 130 0.90 16.72 -10.50
CA ALA A 130 1.99 17.04 -9.61
C ALA A 130 2.24 15.96 -8.54
N MET A 131 1.18 15.38 -7.97
CA MET A 131 1.27 14.24 -7.06
C MET A 131 1.91 13.04 -7.75
N ARG A 132 1.46 12.69 -8.97
CA ARG A 132 2.08 11.62 -9.77
C ARG A 132 3.56 11.90 -10.05
N HIS A 133 3.89 13.12 -10.46
CA HIS A 133 5.29 13.52 -10.71
C HIS A 133 6.15 13.37 -9.45
N ALA A 134 5.65 13.80 -8.28
CA ALA A 134 6.36 13.61 -7.01
C ALA A 134 6.59 12.11 -6.71
N MET A 135 5.56 11.27 -6.90
CA MET A 135 5.65 9.83 -6.67
C MET A 135 6.67 9.14 -7.56
N THR A 136 6.77 9.55 -8.83
CA THR A 136 7.79 9.07 -9.78
C THR A 136 9.19 9.58 -9.45
N LYS A 137 9.32 10.86 -9.03
CA LYS A 137 10.61 11.47 -8.73
C LYS A 137 11.28 10.90 -7.48
N TYR A 138 10.48 10.49 -6.50
CA TYR A 138 10.98 10.00 -5.21
C TYR A 138 10.57 8.54 -4.93
N PRO A 139 10.98 7.56 -5.75
CA PRO A 139 10.50 6.17 -5.69
C PRO A 139 10.85 5.40 -4.40
N GLY A 140 11.61 5.99 -3.48
CA GLY A 140 11.88 5.43 -2.15
C GLY A 140 10.99 5.95 -1.01
N SER A 141 10.18 6.98 -1.24
CA SER A 141 9.36 7.61 -0.17
C SER A 141 8.02 6.93 0.09
N THR A 142 7.69 6.65 1.34
CA THR A 142 6.44 5.94 1.67
C THR A 142 5.20 6.83 1.60
N TYR A 143 5.31 8.09 2.02
CA TYR A 143 4.16 9.00 2.10
C TYR A 143 4.37 10.27 1.29
N PHE A 144 3.29 10.76 0.69
CA PHE A 144 3.23 12.01 -0.04
C PHE A 144 2.19 12.89 0.62
N PHE A 145 2.64 13.99 1.21
CA PHE A 145 1.81 14.92 1.95
C PHE A 145 1.51 16.15 1.10
N HIS A 146 0.30 16.22 0.55
CA HIS A 146 -0.13 17.43 -0.13
C HIS A 146 -0.46 18.52 0.87
N LEU A 147 0.10 19.71 0.64
CA LEU A 147 -0.31 20.93 1.31
C LEU A 147 -0.51 22.05 0.29
N SER A 148 -1.74 22.56 0.26
CA SER A 148 -2.13 23.74 -0.52
C SER A 148 -1.26 24.96 -0.18
N PRO A 149 -1.06 25.90 -1.13
CA PRO A 149 -0.45 27.20 -0.84
C PRO A 149 -1.24 28.03 0.18
N HIS A 150 -2.49 27.66 0.51
CA HIS A 150 -3.30 28.32 1.54
C HIS A 150 -3.16 27.69 2.94
N SER A 151 -2.51 26.53 3.05
CA SER A 151 -2.31 25.84 4.33
C SER A 151 -0.99 26.30 4.98
N VAL A 152 -0.92 26.42 6.30
CA VAL A 152 0.32 26.81 7.00
C VAL A 152 0.59 25.81 8.13
N ILE A 153 1.84 25.34 8.23
CA ILE A 153 2.27 24.50 9.35
C ILE A 153 2.52 25.44 10.52
N MET A 154 1.63 25.37 11.53
CA MET A 154 1.66 26.26 12.69
C MET A 154 2.54 25.74 13.82
N ASP A 155 2.60 24.42 14.00
CA ASP A 155 3.48 23.77 14.97
C ASP A 155 4.50 22.91 14.22
N PRO A 156 5.75 23.40 14.04
CA PRO A 156 6.76 22.66 13.32
C PRO A 156 7.48 21.61 14.18
N THR A 157 7.17 21.52 15.48
CA THR A 157 7.87 20.64 16.44
C THR A 157 7.37 19.20 16.38
N ILE A 158 6.13 18.99 15.95
CA ILE A 158 5.48 17.69 15.90
C ILE A 158 5.77 17.04 14.54
N SER A 159 6.30 15.81 14.52
CA SER A 159 6.52 15.06 13.28
C SER A 159 5.21 14.47 12.73
N LEU A 160 5.12 14.24 11.42
CA LEU A 160 3.94 13.54 10.85
C LEU A 160 3.81 12.12 11.39
N THR A 161 4.94 11.45 11.65
CA THR A 161 4.97 10.10 12.19
C THR A 161 4.23 10.03 13.53
N SER A 162 4.64 10.86 14.49
CA SER A 162 4.03 10.91 15.82
C SER A 162 2.62 11.53 15.81
N HIS A 163 2.31 12.36 14.81
CA HIS A 163 1.04 13.07 14.76
C HIS A 163 -0.08 12.21 14.17
N VAL A 164 0.18 11.51 13.06
CA VAL A 164 -0.87 10.86 12.26
C VAL A 164 -0.45 9.58 11.53
N LEU A 165 0.83 9.36 11.22
CA LEU A 165 1.23 8.19 10.41
C LEU A 165 1.47 6.91 11.22
N GLU A 166 1.73 7.02 12.52
CA GLU A 166 1.84 5.84 13.38
C GLU A 166 0.48 5.15 13.49
N LYS A 167 0.44 3.83 13.30
CA LYS A 167 -0.79 3.02 13.30
C LYS A 167 -1.69 3.29 14.50
N SER A 168 -1.13 3.18 15.71
CA SER A 168 -1.86 3.37 16.98
C SER A 168 -2.49 4.76 17.06
N LYS A 169 -1.72 5.77 16.61
CA LYS A 169 -2.15 7.15 16.57
C LYS A 169 -3.24 7.36 15.52
N LEU A 170 -3.06 6.86 14.31
CA LEU A 170 -4.03 6.95 13.23
C LEU A 170 -5.36 6.31 13.65
N GLU A 171 -5.33 5.09 14.20
CA GLU A 171 -6.51 4.38 14.68
C GLU A 171 -7.27 5.15 15.76
N SER A 172 -6.58 5.93 16.59
CA SER A 172 -7.20 6.80 17.60
C SER A 172 -7.85 8.06 17.03
N LEU A 173 -7.44 8.49 15.83
CA LEU A 173 -7.91 9.70 15.14
C LEU A 173 -8.99 9.39 14.10
N MET A 174 -9.02 8.17 13.55
CA MET A 174 -9.93 7.77 12.49
C MET A 174 -11.39 7.88 12.92
N ILE A 175 -12.18 8.59 12.12
CA ILE A 175 -13.63 8.68 12.26
C ILE A 175 -14.27 7.52 11.48
N LYS A 176 -14.89 6.59 12.19
CA LYS A 176 -15.48 5.36 11.63
C LYS A 176 -17.01 5.45 11.61
N ASP A 177 -17.65 4.71 10.69
CA ASP A 177 -19.10 4.67 10.51
C ASP A 177 -19.76 6.06 10.34
N THR A 178 -19.03 6.98 9.71
CA THR A 178 -19.48 8.36 9.50
C THR A 178 -19.57 8.66 8.01
N PRO A 179 -20.63 9.39 7.57
CA PRO A 179 -20.77 9.84 6.19
C PRO A 179 -19.51 10.54 5.66
N VAL A 180 -19.07 10.16 4.46
CA VAL A 180 -17.92 10.80 3.79
C VAL A 180 -18.26 12.24 3.36
N VAL A 181 -19.54 12.53 3.14
CA VAL A 181 -20.08 13.86 2.89
C VAL A 181 -21.20 14.10 3.91
N PRO A 182 -21.00 14.98 4.91
CA PRO A 182 -22.03 15.31 5.88
C PRO A 182 -23.22 16.06 5.24
N PRO A 183 -24.42 16.02 5.84
CA PRO A 183 -24.83 15.20 6.98
C PRO A 183 -25.34 13.80 6.58
N ASP A 184 -25.88 13.65 5.37
CA ASP A 184 -26.61 12.46 4.91
C ASP A 184 -25.98 11.89 3.63
N SER A 185 -24.89 11.14 3.77
CA SER A 185 -24.36 10.30 2.69
C SER A 185 -24.62 8.83 2.98
N VAL A 186 -25.06 8.10 1.95
CA VAL A 186 -25.16 6.63 1.97
C VAL A 186 -23.79 6.00 2.20
N ILE A 187 -22.73 6.72 1.87
CA ILE A 187 -21.36 6.23 1.81
C ILE A 187 -20.65 6.69 3.07
N LYS A 188 -20.29 5.69 3.88
CA LYS A 188 -19.69 5.87 5.19
C LYS A 188 -18.33 5.22 5.26
N THR A 189 -17.51 5.70 6.17
CA THR A 189 -16.24 5.05 6.50
C THR A 189 -16.49 3.68 7.13
N PHE A 190 -15.65 2.69 6.79
CA PHE A 190 -15.81 1.33 7.29
C PHE A 190 -15.56 1.23 8.81
N THR A 191 -16.40 0.45 9.50
CA THR A 191 -16.31 0.20 10.95
C THR A 191 -15.04 -0.57 11.35
N HIS A 192 -14.59 -1.49 10.50
CA HIS A 192 -13.50 -2.43 10.79
C HIS A 192 -12.15 -2.01 10.20
N LEU A 193 -11.99 -0.76 9.75
CA LEU A 193 -10.74 -0.28 9.15
C LEU A 193 -9.63 -0.25 10.21
N SER A 194 -8.49 -0.89 9.92
CA SER A 194 -7.27 -0.78 10.73
C SER A 194 -6.34 0.27 10.12
N GLY A 195 -5.43 0.85 10.92
CA GLY A 195 -4.52 1.89 10.43
C GLY A 195 -3.57 1.41 9.34
N ASN A 196 -3.36 0.09 9.20
CA ASN A 196 -2.51 -0.49 8.17
C ASN A 196 -3.15 -0.49 6.77
N ASP A 197 -4.49 -0.43 6.73
CA ASP A 197 -5.29 -0.54 5.51
C ASP A 197 -5.64 0.86 4.94
N VAL A 198 -5.04 1.91 5.51
CA VAL A 198 -5.31 3.30 5.13
C VAL A 198 -4.24 3.78 4.14
N ASP A 199 -4.66 3.99 2.90
CA ASP A 199 -3.81 4.54 1.84
C ASP A 199 -4.03 6.05 1.61
N LEU A 200 -5.15 6.61 2.08
CA LEU A 200 -5.47 8.04 2.00
C LEU A 200 -5.95 8.55 3.35
N ILE A 201 -5.31 9.62 3.82
CA ILE A 201 -5.67 10.35 5.02
C ILE A 201 -6.08 11.75 4.61
N ILE A 202 -7.35 12.08 4.83
CA ILE A 202 -7.94 13.39 4.52
C ILE A 202 -8.85 13.80 5.67
N THR A 203 -8.98 15.11 5.87
CA THR A 203 -9.85 15.67 6.91
C THR A 203 -11.19 16.09 6.32
N GLN A 204 -12.19 16.26 7.19
CA GLN A 204 -13.51 16.78 6.85
C GLN A 204 -13.81 17.99 7.70
N ASP A 205 -14.54 18.94 7.14
CA ASP A 205 -15.22 20.00 7.86
C ASP A 205 -16.74 19.73 7.94
N ALA A 206 -17.50 20.71 8.41
CA ALA A 206 -18.95 20.58 8.54
C ALA A 206 -19.70 20.43 7.21
N GLU A 207 -19.06 20.81 6.09
CA GLU A 207 -19.67 20.80 4.76
C GLU A 207 -19.15 19.67 3.87
N ASN A 208 -17.83 19.42 3.86
CA ASN A 208 -17.17 18.54 2.89
C ASN A 208 -15.80 18.04 3.36
N LEU A 209 -15.18 17.21 2.53
CA LEU A 209 -13.76 16.88 2.64
C LEU A 209 -12.88 18.11 2.39
N CYS A 210 -11.72 18.16 3.06
CA CYS A 210 -10.74 19.24 2.99
C CYS A 210 -9.49 18.81 2.20
N PRO A 211 -9.51 18.82 0.87
CA PRO A 211 -8.39 18.36 0.02
C PRO A 211 -7.20 19.33 0.01
N GLY A 212 -7.28 20.50 0.65
CA GLY A 212 -6.14 21.40 0.82
C GLY A 212 -5.02 20.85 1.71
N SER A 213 -5.26 19.71 2.38
CA SER A 213 -4.29 18.97 3.18
C SER A 213 -4.67 17.49 3.23
N PHE A 214 -3.91 16.63 2.56
CA PHE A 214 -4.10 15.17 2.63
C PHE A 214 -2.78 14.44 2.47
N ILE A 215 -2.73 13.21 2.97
CA ILE A 215 -1.56 12.33 2.85
C ILE A 215 -1.99 11.09 2.06
N ILE A 216 -1.20 10.72 1.06
CA ILE A 216 -1.36 9.48 0.32
C ILE A 216 -0.14 8.59 0.55
N ARG A 217 -0.38 7.32 0.88
CA ARG A 217 0.65 6.29 0.98
C ARG A 217 0.96 5.79 -0.42
N ARG A 218 2.24 5.58 -0.75
CA ARG A 218 2.59 4.88 -1.99
C ARG A 218 2.01 3.47 -1.96
N GLY A 219 1.39 3.08 -3.06
CA GLY A 219 0.98 1.72 -3.37
C GLY A 219 0.31 1.68 -4.74
N GLU A 220 -0.10 0.49 -5.17
CA GLU A 220 -0.91 0.32 -6.38
C GLU A 220 -2.22 1.11 -6.29
N TRP A 221 -2.86 1.10 -5.11
CA TRP A 221 -4.08 1.85 -4.84
C TRP A 221 -3.91 3.35 -5.12
N ALA A 222 -2.80 3.94 -4.68
CA ALA A 222 -2.55 5.37 -4.88
C ALA A 222 -2.39 5.74 -6.36
N ASN A 223 -1.75 4.88 -7.16
CA ASN A 223 -1.69 5.07 -8.60
C ASN A 223 -3.09 5.03 -9.20
N TYR A 224 -3.86 3.97 -8.90
CA TYR A 224 -5.23 3.84 -9.38
C TYR A 224 -6.09 5.04 -9.00
N PHE A 225 -6.05 5.46 -7.73
CA PHE A 225 -6.78 6.61 -7.22
C PHE A 225 -6.43 7.91 -7.98
N LEU A 226 -5.15 8.19 -8.20
CA LEU A 226 -4.75 9.40 -8.94
C LEU A 226 -5.17 9.35 -10.43
N ASP A 227 -5.22 8.17 -11.05
CA ASP A 227 -5.74 8.03 -12.41
C ASP A 227 -7.25 8.24 -12.47
N ALA A 228 -8.00 7.62 -11.56
CA ALA A 228 -9.44 7.81 -11.44
C ALA A 228 -9.78 9.26 -11.11
N TRP A 229 -8.99 9.92 -10.26
CA TRP A 229 -9.18 11.33 -9.93
C TRP A 229 -8.93 12.23 -11.14
N PHE A 230 -7.91 11.95 -11.95
CA PHE A 230 -7.58 12.75 -13.14
C PHE A 230 -8.38 12.41 -14.41
N ASP A 231 -9.42 11.59 -14.30
CA ASP A 231 -10.19 11.14 -15.47
C ASP A 231 -10.76 12.35 -16.27
N PRO A 232 -10.65 12.35 -17.62
CA PRO A 232 -11.19 13.42 -18.45
C PRO A 232 -12.67 13.73 -18.21
N LEU A 233 -13.49 12.74 -17.82
CA LEU A 233 -14.91 12.94 -17.53
C LEU A 233 -15.09 13.92 -16.37
N TYR A 234 -14.34 13.75 -15.27
CA TYR A 234 -14.42 14.64 -14.12
C TYR A 234 -13.89 16.04 -14.42
N ARG A 235 -12.88 16.16 -15.29
CA ARG A 235 -12.31 17.46 -15.69
C ARG A 235 -13.17 18.21 -16.69
N SER A 236 -13.92 17.47 -17.53
CA SER A 236 -14.85 18.04 -18.50
C SER A 236 -16.14 18.54 -17.86
N TYR A 237 -16.51 17.95 -16.71
CA TYR A 237 -17.61 18.41 -15.91
C TYR A 237 -17.19 19.67 -15.13
N ASN A 238 -17.82 20.80 -15.42
CA ASN A 238 -17.49 22.09 -14.81
C ASN A 238 -18.01 22.17 -13.36
N PHE A 239 -17.46 21.35 -12.47
CA PHE A 239 -17.81 21.36 -11.06
C PHE A 239 -17.53 22.72 -10.43
N ALA A 240 -18.46 23.24 -9.64
CA ALA A 240 -18.30 24.53 -8.94
C ALA A 240 -17.06 24.59 -8.03
N LYS A 241 -16.63 23.46 -7.45
CA LYS A 241 -15.39 23.34 -6.65
C LYS A 241 -14.33 22.45 -7.31
N ALA A 242 -14.31 22.37 -8.65
CA ALA A 242 -13.28 21.68 -9.43
C ALA A 242 -12.94 20.26 -8.92
N GLU A 243 -11.66 19.98 -8.64
CA GLU A 243 -11.15 18.69 -8.20
C GLU A 243 -11.76 18.20 -6.88
N ASN A 244 -12.26 19.10 -6.03
CA ASN A 244 -12.80 18.76 -4.71
C ASN A 244 -14.13 18.02 -4.83
N HIS A 245 -14.99 18.44 -5.76
CA HIS A 245 -16.24 17.73 -6.05
C HIS A 245 -15.98 16.41 -6.79
N ALA A 246 -14.97 16.38 -7.67
CA ALA A 246 -14.56 15.13 -8.31
C ALA A 246 -14.06 14.10 -7.28
N LEU A 247 -13.33 14.56 -6.25
CA LEU A 247 -12.86 13.71 -5.16
C LEU A 247 -14.03 13.11 -4.38
N VAL A 248 -15.04 13.92 -4.06
CA VAL A 248 -16.28 13.44 -3.42
C VAL A 248 -16.99 12.40 -4.28
N SER A 249 -17.07 12.62 -5.60
CA SER A 249 -17.68 11.66 -6.54
C SER A 249 -16.90 10.34 -6.60
N ASN A 250 -15.56 10.39 -6.62
CA ASN A 250 -14.74 9.18 -6.66
C ASN A 250 -14.74 8.40 -5.35
N MET A 251 -14.86 9.07 -4.21
CA MET A 251 -15.07 8.41 -2.93
C MET A 251 -16.46 7.79 -2.80
N SER A 252 -17.37 8.11 -3.72
CA SER A 252 -18.75 7.64 -3.73
C SER A 252 -18.98 6.40 -4.62
N ILE A 253 -17.93 5.89 -5.25
CA ILE A 253 -17.97 4.72 -6.16
C ILE A 253 -17.11 3.62 -5.54
#